data_AF-A0A1G9UMW7-F1
#
_entry.id   AF-A0A1G9UMW7-F1
#
_cell.length_a   1.000
_cell.length_b   1.000
_cell.length_c   1.000
_cell.angle_alpha   90.00
_cell.angle_beta   90.00
_cell.angle_gamma   90.00
#
_symmetry.space_group_name_H-M   'P 1'
#
loop_
_entity.id
_entity.type
_entity.pdbx_description
1 polymer ?
#
loop_
_entity_poly.entity_id
_entity_poly.type
_entity_poly.pdbx_seq_one_letter_code
_entity_poly.pdbx_strand_id
1 'polypeptide(L)'
;MIKPTHIVVLLVLVLLIFGANKLPEIAGSIGKSMKVFKKEVKELREDEDAPAVQQPPAQIPQQPQQGTYYTQPTQPGQAAPQAVPPQQGQAPQPQQYTDGTVQQ
;
A
#
# COMPACT_ATOMS: atom_id res chain seq x y z
N MET A 1 32.47 8.58 34.77
CA MET A 1 32.34 7.37 33.91
C MET A 1 30.90 6.91 33.92
N ILE A 2 30.21 6.95 32.78
CA ILE A 2 28.83 6.45 32.67
C ILE A 2 28.89 4.93 32.83
N LYS A 3 28.29 4.41 33.91
CA LYS A 3 28.20 2.97 34.12
C LYS A 3 27.05 2.41 33.27
N PRO A 4 27.16 1.19 32.71
CA PRO A 4 26.09 0.54 31.93
C PRO A 4 24.71 0.60 32.61
N THR A 5 24.68 0.55 33.94
CA THR A 5 23.47 0.67 34.76
C THR A 5 22.68 1.96 34.52
N HIS A 6 23.33 3.10 34.24
CA HIS A 6 22.64 4.37 34.00
C HIS A 6 21.84 4.32 32.68
N ILE A 7 22.38 3.63 31.67
CA ILE A 7 21.73 3.47 30.37
C ILE A 7 20.49 2.59 30.52
N VAL A 8 20.57 1.51 31.31
CA VAL A 8 19.42 0.63 31.60
C VAL A 8 18.31 1.42 32.29
N VAL A 9 18.64 2.24 33.30
CA VAL A 9 17.64 3.06 34.01
C VAL A 9 16.95 4.06 33.06
N LEU A 10 17.70 4.71 32.17
CA LEU A 10 17.12 5.61 31.16
C LEU A 10 16.22 4.88 30.16
N LEU A 11 16.62 3.68 29.70
CA LEU A 11 15.79 2.86 28.83
C LEU A 11 14.46 2.47 29.49
N VAL A 12 14.50 2.09 30.77
CA VAL A 12 13.29 1.77 31.54
C VAL A 12 12.38 3.00 31.66
N LEU A 13 12.94 4.20 31.88
CA LEU A 13 12.15 5.42 31.98
C LEU A 13 11.47 5.80 30.66
N VAL A 14 12.18 5.68 29.53
CA VAL A 14 11.60 5.87 28.19
C VAL A 14 10.53 4.81 27.91
N LEU A 15 10.78 3.55 28.26
CA LEU A 15 9.78 2.48 28.14
C LEU A 15 8.54 2.70 29.00
N LEU A 16 8.64 3.34 30.17
CA LEU A 16 7.48 3.70 30.99
C LEU A 16 6.63 4.79 30.33
N ILE A 17 7.26 5.81 29.74
CA ILE A 17 6.57 6.95 29.12
C ILE A 17 5.96 6.56 27.78
N PHE A 18 6.74 5.89 26.93
CA PHE A 18 6.33 5.49 25.58
C PHE A 18 5.60 4.15 25.55
N GLY A 19 5.84 3.27 26.53
CA GLY A 19 5.31 1.90 26.56
C GLY A 19 6.16 0.90 25.78
N ALA A 20 6.15 -0.36 26.24
CA ALA A 20 6.91 -1.45 25.61
C ALA A 20 6.50 -1.76 24.16
N ASN A 21 5.28 -1.37 23.75
CA ASN A 21 4.77 -1.61 22.40
C ASN A 21 5.17 -0.54 21.38
N LYS A 22 5.59 0.66 21.82
CA LYS A 22 5.89 1.80 20.92
C LYS A 22 7.34 1.83 20.46
N LEU A 23 8.29 1.42 21.29
CA LEU A 23 9.69 1.26 20.88
C LEU A 23 9.89 0.28 19.70
N PRO A 24 9.33 -0.95 19.69
CA PRO A 24 9.51 -1.88 18.58
C PRO A 24 8.83 -1.38 17.30
N GLU A 25 7.72 -0.67 17.41
CA GLU A 25 7.01 -0.04 16.29
C GLU A 25 7.89 1.03 15.61
N ILE A 26 8.49 1.93 16.40
CA ILE A 26 9.37 3.00 15.92
C ILE A 26 10.71 2.43 15.42
N ALA A 27 11.32 1.49 16.15
CA ALA A 27 12.56 0.85 15.73
C ALA A 27 12.39 0.05 14.44
N GLY A 28 11.22 -0.58 14.25
CA GLY A 28 10.89 -1.32 13.03
C GLY A 28 10.79 -0.43 11.80
N SER A 29 10.20 0.76 11.90
CA SER A 29 10.10 1.70 10.77
C SER A 29 11.45 2.35 10.45
N ILE A 30 12.19 2.80 11.47
CA ILE A 30 13.54 3.38 11.32
C ILE A 30 14.51 2.33 10.74
N GLY A 31 14.44 1.08 11.20
CA GLY A 31 15.30 0.00 10.72
C GLY A 31 15.10 -0.31 9.23
N LYS A 32 13.84 -0.24 8.75
CA LYS A 32 13.53 -0.40 7.31
C LYS A 32 14.12 0.75 6.49
N SER A 33 13.94 1.99 6.92
CA SER A 33 14.51 3.17 6.24
C SER A 33 16.05 3.14 6.23
N MET A 34 16.68 2.80 7.36
CA MET A 34 18.13 2.63 7.43
C MET A 34 18.66 1.51 6.54
N LYS A 35 17.91 0.42 6.36
CA LYS A 35 18.31 -0.69 5.48
C LYS A 35 18.30 -0.26 4.01
N VAL A 36 17.29 0.49 3.58
CA VAL A 36 17.22 1.04 2.21
C VAL A 36 18.35 2.03 2.00
N PHE A 37 18.50 3.01 2.89
CA PHE A 37 19.58 3.98 2.84
C PHE A 37 20.97 3.34 2.83
N LYS A 38 21.20 2.29 3.64
CA LYS A 38 22.47 1.56 3.65
C LYS A 38 22.77 0.89 2.32
N LYS A 39 21.75 0.34 1.64
CA LYS A 39 21.90 -0.28 0.32
C LYS A 39 22.23 0.76 -0.74
N GLU A 40 21.47 1.84 -0.80
CA GLU A 40 21.71 2.94 -1.75
C GLU A 40 23.10 3.56 -1.56
N VAL A 41 23.50 3.82 -0.31
CA VAL A 41 24.85 4.33 0.00
C VAL A 41 25.95 3.31 -0.33
N LYS A 42 25.64 2.01 -0.26
CA LYS A 42 26.59 0.95 -0.60
C LYS A 42 26.73 0.83 -2.12
N GLU A 43 25.64 0.88 -2.88
CA GLU A 43 25.67 0.90 -4.35
C GLU A 43 26.43 2.13 -4.87
N LEU A 44 26.20 3.31 -4.30
CA LEU A 44 26.96 4.53 -4.64
C LEU A 44 28.46 4.44 -4.36
N ARG A 45 28.88 3.57 -3.42
CA ARG A 45 30.29 3.32 -3.10
C ARG A 45 30.89 2.17 -3.90
N GLU A 46 30.05 1.25 -4.38
CA GLU A 46 30.45 0.09 -5.19
C GLU A 46 30.47 0.42 -6.69
N ASP A 47 29.79 1.48 -7.15
CA ASP A 47 29.88 1.98 -8.53
C ASP A 47 31.29 2.54 -8.89
N GLU A 48 32.18 2.73 -7.91
CA GLU A 48 33.60 3.05 -8.16
C GLU A 48 34.48 1.79 -8.38
N ASP A 49 34.02 0.56 -8.07
CA ASP A 49 34.75 -0.71 -8.20
C ASP A 49 33.79 -1.92 -8.40
N ALA A 50 33.58 -2.41 -9.63
CA ALA A 50 32.70 -3.57 -9.94
C ALA A 50 33.42 -4.95 -9.87
N PRO A 51 32.77 -6.13 -9.64
CA PRO A 51 31.34 -6.44 -9.83
C PRO A 51 30.56 -7.22 -8.73
N ALA A 52 29.25 -6.90 -8.66
CA ALA A 52 28.02 -7.70 -8.55
C ALA A 52 27.76 -8.82 -7.49
N VAL A 53 26.46 -8.91 -7.15
CA VAL A 53 25.67 -10.04 -6.57
C VAL A 53 25.39 -9.96 -5.05
N GLN A 54 24.20 -9.44 -4.71
CA GLN A 54 23.19 -10.18 -3.92
C GLN A 54 21.87 -9.40 -3.84
N GLN A 55 20.90 -9.82 -4.66
CA GLN A 55 19.48 -9.53 -4.49
C GLN A 55 18.85 -10.68 -3.66
N PRO A 56 18.37 -10.46 -2.41
CA PRO A 56 17.58 -11.46 -1.69
C PRO A 56 16.10 -11.40 -2.15
N PRO A 57 15.37 -12.52 -2.06
CA PRO A 57 14.16 -12.77 -2.82
C PRO A 57 13.02 -11.80 -2.48
N ALA A 58 12.34 -11.34 -3.52
CA ALA A 58 11.02 -10.76 -3.42
C ALA A 58 10.05 -11.82 -2.86
N GLN A 59 9.81 -11.80 -1.56
CA GLN A 59 8.66 -12.48 -0.99
C GLN A 59 7.47 -11.53 -1.12
N ILE A 60 6.65 -11.80 -2.12
CA ILE A 60 5.26 -11.34 -2.21
C ILE A 60 4.44 -12.37 -1.43
N PRO A 61 3.88 -12.05 -0.25
CA PRO A 61 2.75 -12.82 0.23
C PRO A 61 1.57 -12.49 -0.68
N GLN A 62 1.30 -13.35 -1.65
CA GLN A 62 -0.03 -13.43 -2.22
C GLN A 62 -0.97 -13.91 -1.11
N GLN A 63 -1.82 -13.03 -0.60
CA GLN A 63 -3.14 -13.41 -0.11
C GLN A 63 -4.17 -12.32 -0.45
N PRO A 64 -5.42 -12.74 -0.73
CA PRO A 64 -6.33 -12.17 -1.71
C PRO A 64 -6.95 -10.82 -1.32
N GLN A 65 -7.27 -10.03 -2.35
CA GLN A 65 -8.06 -8.81 -2.23
C GLN A 65 -9.36 -9.08 -1.46
N GLN A 66 -9.46 -8.54 -0.25
CA GLN A 66 -10.73 -8.28 0.41
C GLN A 66 -10.79 -6.77 0.63
N GLY A 67 -11.75 -6.15 -0.04
CA GLY A 67 -11.90 -4.71 -0.12
C GLY A 67 -12.00 -4.08 1.26
N THR A 68 -11.00 -3.28 1.60
CA THR A 68 -11.20 -2.19 2.54
C THR A 68 -11.47 -0.96 1.68
N TYR A 69 -12.74 -0.58 1.62
CA TYR A 69 -13.21 0.64 1.00
C TYR A 69 -12.44 1.82 1.61
N TYR A 70 -11.53 2.43 0.85
CA TYR A 70 -11.18 3.82 1.12
C TYR A 70 -12.37 4.66 0.65
N THR A 71 -13.19 5.14 1.59
CA THR A 71 -14.04 6.30 1.32
C THR A 71 -13.10 7.48 1.12
N GLN A 72 -12.86 7.81 -0.14
CA GLN A 72 -12.29 9.10 -0.52
C GLN A 72 -13.18 10.20 0.09
N PRO A 73 -12.65 11.16 0.87
CA PRO A 73 -13.44 12.30 1.28
C PRO A 73 -13.88 13.04 0.01
N THR A 74 -15.18 13.01 -0.26
CA THR A 74 -15.78 13.66 -1.43
C THR A 74 -15.54 15.16 -1.32
N GLN A 75 -14.69 15.71 -2.19
CA GLN A 75 -14.70 17.15 -2.45
C GLN A 75 -16.04 17.50 -3.10
N PRO A 76 -16.79 18.51 -2.60
CA PRO A 76 -17.99 18.97 -3.27
C PRO A 76 -17.60 19.52 -4.65
N GLY A 77 -17.89 18.78 -5.72
CA GLY A 77 -17.73 19.26 -7.10
C GLY A 77 -17.05 18.33 -8.10
N GLN A 78 -16.57 17.12 -7.73
CA GLN A 78 -16.01 16.18 -8.71
C GLN A 78 -16.98 15.03 -9.00
N ALA A 79 -17.46 14.98 -10.24
CA ALA A 79 -18.29 13.90 -10.76
C ALA A 79 -17.53 12.57 -10.73
N ALA A 80 -18.18 11.51 -10.22
CA ALA A 80 -17.62 10.17 -10.14
C ALA A 80 -17.33 9.58 -11.55
N PRO A 81 -16.22 8.85 -11.75
CA PRO A 81 -16.07 7.97 -12.90
C PRO A 81 -17.12 6.85 -12.80
N GLN A 82 -18.14 6.89 -13.66
CA GLN A 82 -19.14 5.83 -13.79
C GLN A 82 -18.45 4.56 -14.31
N ALA A 83 -18.40 3.51 -13.47
CA ALA A 83 -17.99 2.19 -13.88
C ALA A 83 -19.05 1.61 -14.84
N VAL A 84 -18.66 1.32 -16.07
CA VAL A 84 -19.51 0.66 -17.07
C VAL A 84 -19.72 -0.80 -16.64
N PRO A 85 -20.95 -1.27 -16.38
CA PRO A 85 -21.18 -2.67 -16.04
C PRO A 85 -21.01 -3.57 -17.29
N PRO A 86 -20.43 -4.77 -17.15
CA PRO A 86 -20.26 -5.70 -18.28
C PRO A 86 -21.62 -6.19 -18.78
N GLN A 87 -21.89 -6.00 -20.08
CA GLN A 87 -23.07 -6.51 -20.74
C GLN A 87 -23.03 -8.05 -20.81
N GLN A 88 -23.99 -8.69 -20.14
CA GLN A 88 -24.30 -10.11 -20.31
C GLN A 88 -25.81 -10.23 -20.59
N GLY A 89 -26.16 -10.79 -21.76
CA GLY A 89 -27.54 -11.16 -22.11
C GLY A 89 -28.15 -10.35 -23.26
N GLN A 90 -27.65 -10.53 -24.48
CA GLN A 90 -28.41 -10.19 -25.68
C GLN A 90 -29.59 -11.16 -25.83
N ALA A 91 -30.81 -10.65 -25.67
CA ALA A 91 -32.00 -11.24 -26.29
C ALA A 91 -32.48 -10.25 -27.37
N PRO A 92 -32.62 -10.68 -28.64
CA PRO A 92 -33.17 -9.81 -29.68
C PRO A 92 -34.62 -9.47 -29.32
N GLN A 93 -34.91 -8.18 -29.11
CA GLN A 93 -36.29 -7.72 -28.97
C GLN A 93 -36.97 -7.79 -30.34
N PRO A 94 -38.15 -8.44 -30.48
CA PRO A 94 -38.94 -8.29 -31.69
C PRO A 94 -39.40 -6.84 -31.75
N GLN A 95 -38.90 -6.10 -32.74
CA GLN A 95 -39.40 -4.77 -33.08
C GLN A 95 -40.86 -4.94 -33.51
N GLN A 96 -41.79 -4.46 -32.69
CA GLN A 96 -43.20 -4.30 -33.03
C GLN A 96 -43.27 -3.43 -34.29
N TYR A 97 -43.50 -4.08 -35.42
CA TYR A 97 -43.78 -3.43 -36.70
C TYR A 97 -45.15 -2.76 -36.56
N THR A 98 -45.15 -1.45 -36.32
CA THR A 98 -46.36 -0.63 -36.39
C THR A 98 -46.74 -0.51 -37.87
N ASP A 99 -47.43 -1.55 -38.34
CA ASP A 99 -48.07 -1.59 -39.65
C ASP A 99 -49.26 -0.63 -39.67
N GLY A 100 -49.51 -0.05 -40.84
CA GLY A 100 -50.25 1.19 -41.02
C GLY A 100 -51.67 1.23 -40.44
N THR A 101 -51.96 2.30 -39.70
CA THR A 101 -53.32 2.83 -39.61
C THR A 101 -53.69 3.43 -40.96
N VAL A 102 -54.16 2.57 -41.86
CA VAL A 102 -54.93 2.94 -43.05
C VAL A 102 -56.31 2.26 -42.96
N GLN A 103 -57.34 3.10 -42.85
CA GLN A 103 -58.75 2.86 -43.18
C GLN A 103 -59.56 1.92 -42.26
N GLN A 104 -60.59 2.47 -41.60
CA GLN A 104 -61.94 2.63 -42.17
C GLN A 104 -62.70 3.74 -41.45
#